data_AF-A0A8B9UYK7-F1
#
_entry.id   AF-A0A8B9UYK7-F1
#
_cell.length_a   1.000
_cell.length_b   1.000
_cell.length_c   1.000
_cell.angle_alpha   90.00
_cell.angle_beta   90.00
_cell.angle_gamma   90.00
#
_symmetry.space_group_name_H-M   'P 1'
#
loop_
_entity.id
_entity.type
_entity.pdbx_description
1 polymer ?
#
loop_
_entity_poly.entity_id
_entity_poly.type
_entity_poly.pdbx_seq_one_letter_code
_entity_poly.pdbx_strand_id
1 'polypeptide(L)'
;MLLSMRLIGNTLSFFNHANCCSCLNYSCIPESLRDQLFDDYLCPPQLAFRDRGGACLRLVLKGECRGGGESGLEQDKNSWSPWDMAIRGERGYPFALFQRYFLFQKETYLIHLYNALTGLSIAYFNFGMQFFHSLLCVLIQFLILRLMGRTITAVFTTFLFQMTYLMAGYYFTATEHYDIKWTMPHCVLTLKLIGLAIDYYDGGKDLEFLTPEQRRFAVRGVPTLLEVSGFSYFYGAFMVGPQFSMTDYQKLARGEMTDVQGQRPNSFVPALKRLSLGLFFLVTYTLSSQYISDEYLISDDYMEKPFWFRCGYILIWGKIILYKYVTCWLVTEGVCILVGLGYNGKDQNGKPMWDACANMKVWLYETTPLFTGTIASFNINTNAWVARYIFKRLKFLGNKLLSQALALFFLAIWHGLHSGYLVCFQMELLIVIVERQVRFVGPTRRGSPALAFSLKSGNYPTEGFSICSLWNWCSQAVLFCSQGFSRSLASVWASHKFPVSFYGKSGELGV
;
A
#
# COMPACT_ATOMS: atom_id res chain seq x y z
N MET A 1 -10.97 -28.11 -16.26
CA MET A 1 -11.57 -27.29 -15.18
C MET A 1 -12.50 -28.07 -14.24
N LEU A 2 -13.07 -29.21 -14.65
CA LEU A 2 -13.85 -30.10 -13.77
C LEU A 2 -13.01 -31.01 -12.84
N LEU A 3 -11.70 -31.13 -13.05
CA LEU A 3 -10.81 -31.90 -12.15
C LEU A 3 -10.31 -31.11 -10.94
N SER A 4 -10.29 -29.77 -10.99
CA SER A 4 -9.80 -28.91 -9.90
C SER A 4 -10.83 -28.67 -8.79
N MET A 5 -12.12 -28.85 -9.06
CA MET A 5 -13.17 -28.74 -8.04
C MET A 5 -13.37 -30.04 -7.22
N ARG A 6 -12.93 -31.19 -7.70
CA ARG A 6 -13.02 -32.47 -6.95
C ARG A 6 -11.97 -32.65 -5.85
N LEU A 7 -10.85 -31.91 -5.91
CA LEU A 7 -9.78 -32.00 -4.91
C LEU A 7 -10.06 -31.17 -3.64
N ILE A 8 -10.90 -30.14 -3.72
CA ILE A 8 -11.24 -29.30 -2.56
C ILE A 8 -12.25 -30.02 -1.64
N GLY A 9 -13.12 -30.88 -2.19
CA GLY A 9 -14.13 -31.61 -1.43
C GLY A 9 -13.61 -32.79 -0.59
N ASN A 10 -12.49 -33.41 -0.95
CA ASN A 10 -12.00 -34.64 -0.30
C ASN A 10 -10.96 -34.40 0.81
N THR A 11 -10.52 -33.16 1.04
CA THR A 11 -9.46 -32.87 2.04
C THR A 11 -10.02 -32.60 3.45
N LEU A 12 -11.35 -32.58 3.62
CA LEU A 12 -12.02 -32.32 4.90
C LEU A 12 -12.40 -33.59 5.70
N SER A 13 -12.05 -34.80 5.23
CA SER A 13 -12.47 -36.06 5.87
C SER A 13 -11.33 -36.92 6.47
N PHE A 14 -10.08 -36.46 6.49
CA PHE A 14 -8.94 -37.22 7.03
C PHE A 14 -8.23 -36.47 8.15
N PHE A 15 -8.92 -36.27 9.28
CA PHE A 15 -8.27 -36.00 10.56
C PHE A 15 -8.91 -36.90 11.62
N ASN A 16 -8.47 -38.15 11.66
CA ASN A 16 -8.60 -38.98 12.85
C ASN A 16 -7.45 -40.01 12.89
N HIS A 17 -6.82 -40.10 14.06
CA HIS A 17 -5.77 -41.06 14.48
C HIS A 17 -4.37 -40.94 13.87
N ALA A 18 -3.40 -40.52 14.69
CA ALA A 18 -2.47 -41.43 15.38
C ALA A 18 -1.33 -40.65 16.08
N ASN A 19 -1.18 -40.90 17.39
CA ASN A 19 -0.08 -40.44 18.25
C ASN A 19 1.16 -41.34 18.08
N CYS A 20 2.35 -40.74 18.02
CA CYS A 20 3.59 -41.25 18.64
C CYS A 20 4.73 -40.24 18.47
N CYS A 21 5.19 -39.63 19.56
CA CYS A 21 6.47 -38.90 19.63
C CYS A 21 7.38 -39.62 20.62
N SER A 22 8.59 -39.96 20.18
CA SER A 22 9.72 -40.36 21.03
C SER A 22 10.74 -39.21 21.07
N CYS A 23 11.15 -38.86 22.29
CA CYS A 23 12.05 -37.76 22.65
C CYS A 23 13.48 -37.93 22.11
N LEU A 24 14.15 -36.85 21.71
CA LEU A 24 15.62 -36.72 21.75
C LEU A 24 16.02 -35.23 21.92
N ASN A 25 16.82 -34.96 22.95
CA ASN A 25 17.44 -33.67 23.31
C ASN A 25 18.52 -33.25 22.31
N TYR A 26 18.61 -31.95 21.99
CA TYR A 26 19.81 -31.36 21.39
C TYR A 26 20.16 -30.01 22.02
N SER A 27 21.09 -30.07 22.96
CA SER A 27 22.01 -28.99 23.29
C SER A 27 23.20 -29.07 22.33
N CYS A 28 23.77 -27.92 21.95
CA CYS A 28 25.03 -27.72 21.20
C CYS A 28 24.96 -27.72 19.65
N ILE A 29 24.79 -26.54 19.03
CA ILE A 29 25.24 -26.24 17.65
C ILE A 29 25.84 -24.80 17.61
N PRO A 30 27.04 -24.59 17.02
CA PRO A 30 27.72 -23.29 16.95
C PRO A 30 27.09 -22.29 15.94
N GLU A 31 27.31 -20.99 16.19
CA GLU A 31 26.53 -19.86 15.67
C GLU A 31 26.69 -19.55 14.16
N SER A 32 27.75 -20.04 13.51
CA SER A 32 28.00 -19.81 12.08
C SER A 32 27.17 -20.68 11.12
N LEU A 33 26.43 -21.67 11.63
CA LEU A 33 25.55 -22.55 10.83
C LEU A 33 24.07 -22.17 10.92
N ARG A 34 23.69 -21.19 11.75
CA ARG A 34 22.29 -20.86 12.07
C ARG A 34 21.54 -20.17 10.93
N ASP A 35 22.25 -19.48 10.02
CA ASP A 35 21.64 -18.76 8.90
C ASP A 35 21.44 -19.63 7.63
N GLN A 36 22.00 -20.85 7.59
CA GLN A 36 21.80 -21.81 6.48
C GLN A 36 20.85 -22.96 6.83
N LEU A 37 20.46 -23.15 8.10
CA LEU A 37 19.61 -24.25 8.56
C LEU A 37 18.12 -23.87 8.76
N PHE A 38 17.69 -22.69 8.33
CA PHE A 38 16.29 -22.26 8.45
C PHE A 38 15.31 -22.94 7.48
N ASP A 39 15.79 -23.89 6.66
CA ASP A 39 15.00 -24.58 5.63
C ASP A 39 14.43 -25.94 6.03
N ASP A 40 14.68 -26.49 7.23
CA ASP A 40 14.09 -27.78 7.60
C ASP A 40 13.66 -27.91 9.08
N TYR A 41 12.48 -28.51 9.24
CA TYR A 41 11.78 -29.03 10.44
C TYR A 41 10.84 -28.11 11.26
N LEU A 42 9.56 -28.44 11.10
CA LEU A 42 8.38 -28.06 11.89
C LEU A 42 8.28 -28.88 13.18
N CYS A 43 7.90 -28.24 14.30
CA CYS A 43 6.99 -28.81 15.29
C CYS A 43 6.32 -27.69 16.14
N PRO A 44 5.01 -27.74 16.44
CA PRO A 44 4.29 -26.66 17.10
C PRO A 44 4.30 -26.80 18.64
N PRO A 45 4.27 -25.70 19.43
CA PRO A 45 3.83 -25.78 20.81
C PRO A 45 2.32 -25.55 20.92
N GLN A 46 1.66 -26.48 21.61
CA GLN A 46 0.31 -26.34 22.16
C GLN A 46 0.31 -25.24 23.23
N LEU A 47 -0.64 -24.31 23.18
CA LEU A 47 -0.95 -23.42 24.29
C LEU A 47 -2.44 -23.50 24.60
N ALA A 48 -2.70 -24.00 25.81
CA ALA A 48 -4.01 -24.20 26.40
C ALA A 48 -4.70 -22.86 26.69
N PHE A 49 -5.97 -22.77 26.28
CA PHE A 49 -6.89 -21.75 26.76
C PHE A 49 -7.25 -22.03 28.22
N ARG A 50 -7.16 -21.00 29.06
CA ARG A 50 -7.83 -20.97 30.36
C ARG A 50 -8.70 -19.73 30.42
N ASP A 51 -10.00 -19.96 30.43
CA ASP A 51 -11.06 -18.99 30.71
C ASP A 51 -10.78 -18.20 31.99
N ARG A 52 -11.07 -16.89 31.94
CA ARG A 52 -11.88 -16.22 32.98
C ARG A 52 -12.32 -14.81 32.57
N GLY A 53 -13.63 -14.59 32.70
CA GLY A 53 -14.19 -13.33 33.21
C GLY A 53 -14.57 -12.28 32.18
N GLY A 54 -15.86 -12.18 31.88
CA GLY A 54 -16.43 -11.13 31.03
C GLY A 54 -16.56 -9.77 31.70
N ALA A 55 -16.80 -8.75 30.87
CA ALA A 55 -17.54 -7.55 31.22
C ALA A 55 -18.10 -6.95 29.93
N CYS A 56 -19.43 -6.94 29.85
CA CYS A 56 -20.22 -6.30 28.80
C CYS A 56 -20.28 -4.80 29.13
N LEU A 57 -19.82 -3.91 28.24
CA LEU A 57 -20.07 -2.48 28.37
C LEU A 57 -20.91 -1.98 27.19
N ARG A 58 -22.19 -1.78 27.50
CA ARG A 58 -23.22 -1.16 26.67
C ARG A 58 -23.04 0.36 26.78
N LEU A 59 -22.70 1.04 25.68
CA LEU A 59 -22.79 2.49 25.61
C LEU A 59 -23.83 2.87 24.56
N VAL A 60 -24.99 3.28 25.08
CA VAL A 60 -26.08 3.96 24.39
C VAL A 60 -25.67 5.41 24.24
N LEU A 61 -25.51 5.91 23.01
CA LEU A 61 -25.62 7.33 22.73
C LEU A 61 -26.56 7.53 21.56
N LYS A 62 -27.75 7.98 21.95
CA LYS A 62 -28.88 8.41 21.13
C LYS A 62 -28.59 9.85 20.71
N GLY A 63 -28.36 10.08 19.42
CA GLY A 63 -28.22 11.41 18.84
C GLY A 63 -29.18 11.53 17.67
N GLU A 64 -30.35 12.12 17.93
CA GLU A 64 -31.30 12.53 16.90
C GLU A 64 -30.76 13.78 16.18
N CYS A 65 -30.62 13.73 14.86
CA CYS A 65 -30.63 14.93 14.03
C CYS A 65 -31.75 14.79 13.00
N ARG A 66 -32.83 15.54 13.23
CA ARG A 66 -33.89 15.85 12.26
C ARG A 66 -33.57 17.16 11.54
N GLY A 67 -33.95 17.21 10.27
CA GLY A 67 -34.07 18.41 9.44
C GLY A 67 -33.02 18.43 8.33
N GLY A 68 -33.37 18.59 7.05
CA GLY A 68 -34.63 18.81 6.36
C GLY A 68 -34.31 18.72 4.87
N GLY A 69 -35.22 18.17 4.08
CA GLY A 69 -35.04 18.06 2.64
C GLY A 69 -35.25 19.41 1.95
N GLU A 70 -34.30 19.78 1.11
CA GLU A 70 -34.56 20.60 -0.07
C GLU A 70 -33.78 19.99 -1.23
N SER A 71 -34.55 19.48 -2.19
CA SER A 71 -34.10 18.99 -3.48
C SER A 71 -33.67 20.16 -4.35
N GLY A 72 -32.39 20.24 -4.66
CA GLY A 72 -31.83 21.16 -5.66
C GLY A 72 -30.73 20.44 -6.43
N LEU A 73 -30.85 20.44 -7.75
CA LEU A 73 -29.88 19.92 -8.72
C LEU A 73 -28.51 20.59 -8.52
N GLU A 74 -27.67 20.03 -7.66
CA GLU A 74 -26.26 20.40 -7.58
C GLU A 74 -25.48 19.47 -8.51
N GLN A 75 -25.24 19.98 -9.72
CA GLN A 75 -24.35 19.40 -10.72
C GLN A 75 -23.04 18.93 -10.05
N ASP A 76 -22.70 17.66 -10.29
CA ASP A 76 -21.55 16.95 -9.73
C ASP A 76 -20.22 17.67 -10.04
N LYS A 77 -19.79 18.54 -9.13
CA LYS A 77 -18.55 19.36 -9.24
C LYS A 77 -17.30 18.65 -8.70
N ASN A 78 -17.38 17.38 -8.30
CA ASN A 78 -16.30 16.69 -7.58
C ASN A 78 -15.64 15.53 -8.33
N SER A 79 -16.06 15.26 -9.57
CA SER A 79 -15.38 14.32 -10.47
C SER A 79 -14.19 15.00 -11.16
N TRP A 80 -12.97 14.68 -10.72
CA TRP A 80 -11.74 15.23 -11.29
C TRP A 80 -11.45 14.60 -12.65
N SER A 81 -11.20 15.44 -13.66
CA SER A 81 -10.76 14.92 -14.95
C SER A 81 -9.31 14.39 -14.87
N PRO A 82 -8.92 13.46 -15.75
CA PRO A 82 -7.52 13.02 -15.85
C PRO A 82 -6.55 14.20 -16.10
N TRP A 83 -7.05 15.23 -16.79
CA TRP A 83 -6.34 16.49 -17.02
C TRP A 83 -6.14 17.29 -15.74
N ASP A 84 -7.13 17.33 -14.85
CA ASP A 84 -6.97 17.98 -13.54
C ASP A 84 -5.89 17.28 -12.70
N MET A 85 -5.84 15.94 -12.74
CA MET A 85 -4.84 15.15 -12.01
C MET A 85 -3.42 15.39 -12.58
N ALA A 86 -3.28 15.46 -13.90
CA ALA A 86 -2.01 15.76 -14.57
C ALA A 86 -1.53 17.19 -14.31
N ILE A 87 -2.40 18.19 -14.52
CA ILE A 87 -2.11 19.61 -14.27
C ILE A 87 -1.74 19.84 -12.81
N ARG A 88 -2.33 19.09 -11.86
CA ARG A 88 -2.00 19.20 -10.43
C ARG A 88 -0.66 18.54 -10.08
N GLY A 89 -0.30 17.43 -10.73
CA GLY A 89 1.03 16.81 -10.61
C GLY A 89 2.15 17.64 -11.24
N GLU A 90 1.87 18.29 -12.37
CA GLU A 90 2.80 19.19 -13.06
C GLU A 90 3.22 20.38 -12.21
N ARG A 91 2.36 20.86 -11.29
CA ARG A 91 2.69 21.97 -10.38
C ARG A 91 3.86 21.67 -9.45
N GLY A 92 4.21 20.41 -9.25
CA GLY A 92 5.43 20.03 -8.54
C GLY A 92 6.72 20.42 -9.28
N TYR A 93 6.71 20.44 -10.62
CA TYR A 93 7.91 20.74 -11.41
C TYR A 93 8.40 22.18 -11.25
N PRO A 94 7.55 23.23 -11.34
CA PRO A 94 7.96 24.60 -11.04
C PRO A 94 8.57 24.75 -9.64
N PHE A 95 7.96 24.12 -8.63
CA PHE A 95 8.50 24.16 -7.27
C PHE A 95 9.84 23.42 -7.15
N ALA A 96 9.97 22.26 -7.79
CA ALA A 96 11.23 21.52 -7.85
C ALA A 96 12.33 22.29 -8.58
N LEU A 97 12.02 22.96 -9.70
CA LEU A 97 12.97 23.82 -10.41
C LEU A 97 13.40 25.00 -9.53
N PHE A 98 12.46 25.65 -8.85
CA PHE A 98 12.77 26.75 -7.94
C PHE A 98 13.69 26.29 -6.81
N GLN A 99 13.34 25.20 -6.10
CA GLN A 99 14.18 24.66 -5.03
C GLN A 99 15.56 24.25 -5.57
N ARG A 100 15.62 23.60 -6.74
CA ARG A 100 16.86 23.15 -7.39
C ARG A 100 17.80 24.31 -7.75
N TYR A 101 17.28 25.42 -8.26
CA TYR A 101 18.11 26.53 -8.74
C TYR A 101 18.42 27.57 -7.66
N PHE A 102 17.49 27.84 -6.75
CA PHE A 102 17.62 28.94 -5.78
C PHE A 102 17.91 28.47 -4.35
N LEU A 103 17.50 27.25 -3.97
CA LEU A 103 17.61 26.75 -2.60
C LEU A 103 18.64 25.61 -2.42
N PHE A 104 19.27 25.14 -3.50
CA PHE A 104 20.31 24.12 -3.39
C PHE A 104 21.50 24.63 -2.56
N GLN A 105 21.90 23.85 -1.55
CA GLN A 105 22.99 24.19 -0.61
C GLN A 105 22.76 25.51 0.16
N LYS A 106 21.51 25.97 0.27
CA LYS A 106 21.11 27.04 1.21
C LYS A 106 20.85 26.45 2.60
N GLU A 107 20.58 27.34 3.55
CA GLU A 107 20.27 26.94 4.92
C GLU A 107 19.06 25.99 4.98
N THR A 108 19.16 24.95 5.80
CA THR A 108 18.15 23.89 5.90
C THR A 108 16.78 24.41 6.32
N TYR A 109 16.74 25.45 7.17
CA TYR A 109 15.48 26.07 7.60
C TYR A 109 14.69 26.65 6.42
N LEU A 110 15.37 27.24 5.42
CA LEU A 110 14.72 27.78 4.21
C LEU A 110 14.09 26.67 3.39
N ILE A 111 14.75 25.52 3.30
CA ILE A 111 14.22 24.36 2.57
C ILE A 111 13.00 23.79 3.31
N HIS A 112 13.06 23.66 4.63
CA HIS A 112 11.92 23.19 5.41
C HIS A 112 10.72 24.14 5.31
N LEU A 113 10.96 25.45 5.41
CA LEU A 113 9.94 26.48 5.26
C LEU A 113 9.33 26.47 3.87
N TYR A 114 10.17 26.42 2.83
CA TYR A 114 9.72 26.33 1.45
C TYR A 114 8.84 25.11 1.21
N ASN A 115 9.28 23.94 1.65
CA ASN A 115 8.51 22.70 1.52
C ASN A 115 7.18 22.80 2.27
N ALA A 116 7.19 23.28 3.52
CA ALA A 116 5.98 23.43 4.31
C ALA A 116 4.98 24.38 3.65
N LEU A 117 5.40 25.58 3.24
CA LEU A 117 4.53 26.58 2.62
C LEU A 117 3.98 26.11 1.27
N THR A 118 4.83 25.57 0.41
CA THR A 118 4.39 25.07 -0.91
C THR A 118 3.45 23.87 -0.78
N GLY A 119 3.74 22.90 0.08
CA GLY A 119 2.81 21.78 0.30
C GLY A 119 1.50 22.18 0.96
N LEU A 120 1.52 23.10 1.93
CA LEU A 120 0.30 23.66 2.51
C LEU A 120 -0.52 24.42 1.46
N SER A 121 0.14 25.15 0.55
CA SER A 121 -0.55 25.82 -0.56
C SER A 121 -1.22 24.80 -1.51
N ILE A 122 -0.56 23.67 -1.79
CA ILE A 122 -1.15 22.56 -2.56
C ILE A 122 -2.33 21.96 -1.80
N ALA A 123 -2.19 21.72 -0.49
CA ALA A 123 -3.25 21.15 0.33
C ALA A 123 -4.49 22.05 0.35
N TYR A 124 -4.32 23.35 0.60
CA TYR A 124 -5.41 24.32 0.58
C TYR A 124 -6.05 24.44 -0.81
N PHE A 125 -5.24 24.51 -1.87
CA PHE A 125 -5.75 24.61 -3.24
C PHE A 125 -6.60 23.40 -3.66
N ASN A 126 -6.28 22.20 -3.17
CA ASN A 126 -7.00 20.98 -3.52
C ASN A 126 -8.20 20.68 -2.62
N PHE A 127 -8.11 20.99 -1.34
CA PHE A 127 -9.08 20.53 -0.33
C PHE A 127 -9.76 21.66 0.45
N GLY A 128 -9.49 22.91 0.11
CA GLY A 128 -10.01 24.07 0.84
C GLY A 128 -9.67 23.98 2.32
N MET A 129 -10.66 24.19 3.19
CA MET A 129 -10.49 24.12 4.65
C MET A 129 -10.25 22.70 5.18
N GLN A 130 -10.47 21.65 4.40
CA GLN A 130 -10.27 20.28 4.87
C GLN A 130 -8.80 19.93 5.13
N PHE A 131 -7.85 20.76 4.68
CA PHE A 131 -6.42 20.58 5.02
C PHE A 131 -6.12 20.73 6.52
N PHE A 132 -7.03 21.29 7.33
CA PHE A 132 -6.87 21.33 8.78
C PHE A 132 -6.76 19.94 9.41
N HIS A 133 -7.38 18.92 8.80
CA HIS A 133 -7.24 17.53 9.24
C HIS A 133 -5.77 17.07 9.23
N SER A 134 -5.05 17.32 8.14
CA SER A 134 -3.61 16.99 8.08
C SER A 134 -2.79 17.86 9.02
N LEU A 135 -3.15 19.14 9.19
CA LEU A 135 -2.41 20.07 10.05
C LEU A 135 -2.51 19.67 11.53
N LEU A 136 -3.70 19.28 11.97
CA LEU A 136 -3.94 18.72 13.30
C LEU A 136 -3.11 17.46 13.55
N CYS A 137 -3.12 16.51 12.62
CA CYS A 137 -2.36 15.26 12.76
C CYS A 137 -0.84 15.49 12.81
N VAL A 138 -0.31 16.44 12.03
CA VAL A 138 1.11 16.83 12.05
C VAL A 138 1.48 17.49 13.37
N LEU A 139 0.64 18.40 13.88
CA LEU A 139 0.86 19.06 15.17
C LEU A 139 0.83 18.06 16.33
N ILE A 140 -0.18 17.19 16.38
CA ILE A 140 -0.28 16.14 17.41
C ILE A 140 0.90 15.20 17.32
N GLN A 141 1.34 14.83 16.12
CA GLN A 141 2.54 14.00 15.97
C GLN A 141 3.78 14.68 16.56
N PHE A 142 4.00 15.96 16.27
CA PHE A 142 5.10 16.70 16.86
C PHE A 142 5.03 16.74 18.38
N LEU A 143 3.84 16.97 18.95
CA LEU A 143 3.62 16.96 20.40
C LEU A 143 3.91 15.59 21.02
N ILE A 144 3.48 14.49 20.38
CA ILE A 144 3.81 13.13 20.84
C ILE A 144 5.34 12.94 20.89
N LEU A 145 6.05 13.29 19.83
CA LEU A 145 7.52 13.15 19.77
C LEU A 145 8.24 14.00 20.85
N ARG A 146 7.71 15.18 21.16
CA ARG A 146 8.28 16.11 22.14
C ARG A 146 7.96 15.75 23.59
N LEU A 147 6.72 15.39 23.88
CA LEU A 147 6.22 15.18 25.24
C LEU A 147 6.48 13.75 25.72
N MET A 148 6.32 12.76 24.84
CA MET A 148 6.50 11.33 25.19
C MET A 148 7.91 10.81 24.87
N GLY A 149 8.70 11.58 24.11
CA GLY A 149 10.08 11.27 23.78
C GLY A 149 10.25 9.96 23.00
N ARG A 150 11.40 9.30 23.19
CA ARG A 150 11.78 8.06 22.50
C ARG A 150 11.26 6.82 23.23
N THR A 151 9.96 6.76 23.47
CA THR A 151 9.33 5.66 24.21
C THR A 151 8.52 4.77 23.28
N ILE A 152 8.35 3.50 23.68
CA ILE A 152 7.45 2.58 22.97
C ILE A 152 5.99 3.06 23.09
N THR A 153 5.64 3.74 24.19
CA THR A 153 4.34 4.38 24.40
C THR A 153 4.08 5.43 23.32
N ALA A 154 5.06 6.26 22.96
CA ALA A 154 4.92 7.22 21.87
C ALA A 154 4.61 6.54 20.54
N VAL A 155 5.27 5.42 20.24
CA VAL A 155 5.01 4.62 19.02
C VAL A 155 3.58 4.08 19.01
N PHE A 156 3.12 3.47 20.11
CA PHE A 156 1.75 2.94 20.21
C PHE A 156 0.70 4.05 20.13
N THR A 157 0.91 5.17 20.82
CA THR A 157 0.00 6.32 20.80
C THR A 157 -0.07 6.91 19.38
N THR A 158 1.06 7.10 18.70
CA THR A 158 1.07 7.51 17.29
C THR A 158 0.32 6.52 16.41
N PHE A 159 0.61 5.22 16.52
CA PHE A 159 -0.04 4.22 15.69
C PHE A 159 -1.57 4.23 15.87
N LEU A 160 -2.03 4.20 17.12
CA LEU A 160 -3.46 4.19 17.44
C LEU A 160 -4.14 5.48 16.99
N PHE A 161 -3.56 6.64 17.30
CA PHE A 161 -4.14 7.93 16.93
C PHE A 161 -4.22 8.10 15.41
N GLN A 162 -3.11 7.91 14.67
CA GLN A 162 -3.08 8.16 13.24
C GLN A 162 -3.95 7.18 12.45
N MET A 163 -3.99 5.90 12.85
CA MET A 163 -4.88 4.92 12.22
C MET A 163 -6.34 5.20 12.55
N THR A 164 -6.67 5.50 13.80
CA THR A 164 -8.06 5.81 14.20
C THR A 164 -8.57 7.05 13.48
N TYR A 165 -7.75 8.09 13.37
CA TYR A 165 -8.11 9.31 12.66
C TYR A 165 -8.33 9.07 11.17
N LEU A 166 -7.47 8.28 10.53
CA LEU A 166 -7.64 7.88 9.13
C LEU A 166 -8.93 7.05 8.93
N MET A 167 -9.20 6.09 9.82
CA MET A 167 -10.43 5.26 9.74
C MET A 167 -11.70 6.09 9.95
N ALA A 168 -11.68 7.01 10.91
CA ALA A 168 -12.77 7.96 11.11
C ALA A 168 -12.96 8.84 9.86
N GLY A 169 -11.86 9.33 9.28
CA GLY A 169 -11.87 10.03 8.00
C GLY A 169 -12.57 9.23 6.91
N TYR A 170 -12.18 7.97 6.70
CA TYR A 170 -12.85 7.10 5.72
C TYR A 170 -14.34 6.88 6.03
N TYR A 171 -14.70 6.69 7.30
CA TYR A 171 -16.10 6.49 7.70
C TYR A 171 -16.95 7.72 7.42
N PHE A 172 -16.51 8.91 7.82
CA PHE A 172 -17.27 10.15 7.65
C PHE A 172 -17.25 10.69 6.22
N THR A 173 -16.31 10.23 5.39
CA THR A 173 -16.18 10.68 4.00
C THR A 173 -16.54 9.61 2.98
N ALA A 174 -17.06 8.46 3.40
CA ALA A 174 -17.50 7.42 2.48
C ALA A 174 -18.64 7.93 1.58
N THR A 175 -18.48 7.75 0.27
CA THR A 175 -19.49 8.02 -0.76
C THR A 175 -19.68 6.80 -1.65
N GLU A 176 -20.80 6.76 -2.36
CA GLU A 176 -21.08 5.71 -3.36
C GLU A 176 -20.16 5.82 -4.59
N HIS A 177 -19.72 7.03 -4.93
CA HIS A 177 -18.78 7.31 -6.01
C HIS A 177 -17.36 7.58 -5.52
N TYR A 178 -16.37 7.30 -6.38
CA TYR A 178 -14.95 7.53 -6.08
C TYR A 178 -14.65 9.03 -6.12
N ASP A 179 -14.57 9.64 -4.95
CA ASP A 179 -14.20 11.05 -4.80
C ASP A 179 -12.76 11.19 -4.31
N ILE A 180 -12.01 12.12 -4.92
CA ILE A 180 -10.71 12.52 -4.37
C ILE A 180 -10.96 13.47 -3.21
N LYS A 181 -10.88 12.91 -2.00
CA LYS A 181 -11.05 13.65 -0.75
C LYS A 181 -9.73 13.90 -0.05
N TRP A 182 -9.75 14.73 0.99
CA TRP A 182 -8.58 15.01 1.82
C TRP A 182 -7.96 13.74 2.42
N THR A 183 -8.73 12.65 2.53
CA THR A 183 -8.26 11.33 3.00
C THR A 183 -7.24 10.67 2.07
N MET A 184 -7.19 11.03 0.79
CA MET A 184 -6.26 10.44 -0.19
C MET A 184 -4.78 10.80 0.10
N PRO A 185 -4.37 12.07 0.21
CA PRO A 185 -3.02 12.39 0.69
C PRO A 185 -2.82 12.01 2.16
N HIS A 186 -3.90 12.00 2.96
CA HIS A 186 -3.83 11.70 4.37
C HIS A 186 -3.40 10.26 4.65
N CYS A 187 -3.78 9.28 3.81
CA CYS A 187 -3.37 7.90 4.03
C CYS A 187 -1.84 7.72 3.92
N VAL A 188 -1.18 8.44 3.00
CA VAL A 188 0.28 8.46 2.88
C VAL A 188 0.90 9.22 4.06
N LEU A 189 0.29 10.33 4.49
CA LEU A 189 0.72 11.08 5.67
C LEU A 189 0.69 10.21 6.94
N THR A 190 -0.36 9.42 7.15
CA THR A 190 -0.47 8.46 8.26
C THR A 190 0.75 7.54 8.31
N LEU A 191 1.17 6.96 7.18
CA LEU A 191 2.36 6.11 7.11
C LEU A 191 3.66 6.88 7.40
N LYS A 192 3.78 8.11 6.89
CA LYS A 192 4.93 8.99 7.19
C LYS A 192 5.06 9.28 8.68
N LEU A 193 3.95 9.62 9.35
CA LEU A 193 3.96 9.98 10.78
C LEU A 193 4.18 8.76 11.68
N ILE A 194 3.60 7.61 11.35
CA ILE A 194 3.89 6.34 12.05
C ILE A 194 5.35 5.93 11.87
N GLY A 195 5.86 5.98 10.62
CA GLY A 195 7.26 5.69 10.32
C GLY A 195 8.22 6.60 11.09
N LEU A 196 7.93 7.90 11.13
CA LEU A 196 8.70 8.90 11.89
C LEU A 196 8.78 8.57 13.39
N ALA A 197 7.66 8.18 14.02
CA ALA A 197 7.67 7.81 15.43
C ALA A 197 8.55 6.58 15.71
N ILE A 198 8.45 5.57 14.85
CA ILE A 198 9.26 4.35 14.97
C ILE A 198 10.74 4.64 14.73
N ASP A 199 11.07 5.43 13.71
CA ASP A 199 12.44 5.81 13.39
C ASP A 199 13.07 6.68 14.48
N TYR A 200 12.28 7.57 15.11
CA TYR A 200 12.71 8.37 16.25
C TYR A 200 12.94 7.52 17.51
N TYR A 201 12.09 6.52 17.75
CA TYR A 201 12.28 5.54 18.82
C TYR A 201 13.57 4.74 18.63
N ASP A 202 13.81 4.22 17.41
CA ASP A 202 15.05 3.49 17.10
C ASP A 202 16.30 4.38 17.16
N GLY A 203 16.17 5.68 16.88
CA GLY A 203 17.23 6.68 17.06
C GLY A 203 17.72 6.87 18.49
N GLY A 204 17.00 6.35 19.48
CA GLY A 204 17.41 6.34 20.89
C GLY A 204 18.19 5.11 21.32
N LYS A 205 18.33 4.10 20.46
CA LYS A 205 19.03 2.85 20.78
C LYS A 205 20.49 2.89 20.34
N ASP A 206 21.32 2.09 21.00
CA ASP A 206 22.72 1.93 20.61
C ASP A 206 22.84 1.23 19.25
N LEU A 207 23.90 1.60 18.51
CA LEU A 207 24.12 1.15 17.14
C LEU A 207 24.21 -0.38 17.02
N GLU A 208 24.70 -1.05 18.06
CA GLU A 208 24.93 -2.50 18.09
C GLU A 208 23.63 -3.31 18.13
N PHE A 209 22.57 -2.77 18.75
CA PHE A 209 21.26 -3.44 18.82
C PHE A 209 20.35 -3.15 17.62
N LEU A 210 20.78 -2.28 16.72
CA LEU A 210 20.03 -1.91 15.52
C LEU A 210 20.45 -2.78 14.35
N THR A 211 19.46 -3.35 13.66
CA THR A 211 19.68 -3.95 12.34
C THR A 211 20.23 -2.89 11.36
N PRO A 212 20.97 -3.28 10.31
CA PRO A 212 21.50 -2.34 9.31
C PRO A 212 20.41 -1.45 8.71
N GLU A 213 19.22 -2.01 8.52
CA GLU A 213 18.06 -1.29 8.02
C GLU A 213 17.56 -0.25 9.02
N GLN A 214 17.37 -0.60 10.30
CA GLN A 214 16.97 0.38 11.32
C GLN A 214 18.02 1.49 11.47
N ARG A 215 19.31 1.15 11.41
CA ARG A 215 20.39 2.13 11.48
C ARG A 215 20.32 3.17 10.35
N ARG A 216 19.91 2.77 9.14
CA ARG A 216 19.78 3.67 7.98
C ARG A 216 18.70 4.74 8.17
N PHE A 217 17.60 4.41 8.86
CA PHE A 217 16.41 5.26 8.97
C PHE A 217 16.23 5.88 10.37
N ALA A 218 17.05 5.48 11.34
CA ALA A 218 16.99 5.99 12.70
C ALA A 218 17.16 7.52 12.75
N VAL A 219 16.20 8.21 13.37
CA VAL A 219 16.20 9.67 13.54
C VAL A 219 16.84 10.02 14.89
N ARG A 220 18.12 10.42 14.86
CA ARG A 220 18.91 10.70 16.08
C ARG A 220 18.78 12.12 16.63
N GLY A 221 18.42 13.09 15.80
CA GLY A 221 18.07 14.44 16.25
C GLY A 221 16.64 14.48 16.80
N VAL A 222 16.31 15.48 17.61
CA VAL A 222 14.91 15.76 17.95
C VAL A 222 14.34 16.68 16.87
N PRO A 223 13.38 16.23 16.04
CA PRO A 223 12.87 17.03 14.95
C PRO A 223 12.19 18.32 15.43
N THR A 224 12.41 19.42 14.71
CA THR A 224 11.67 20.66 14.96
C THR A 224 10.28 20.60 14.32
N LEU A 225 9.33 21.43 14.78
CA LEU A 225 8.00 21.47 14.17
C LEU A 225 8.08 21.84 12.68
N LEU A 226 8.98 22.76 12.33
CA LEU A 226 9.22 23.17 10.94
C LEU A 226 9.75 22.02 10.10
N GLU A 227 10.65 21.21 10.66
CA GLU A 227 11.22 20.05 9.98
C GLU A 227 10.16 18.95 9.74
N VAL A 228 9.36 18.62 10.77
CA VAL A 228 8.23 17.68 10.65
C VAL A 228 7.19 18.19 9.65
N SER A 229 6.92 19.51 9.65
CA SER A 229 6.01 20.13 8.70
C SER A 229 6.54 20.05 7.27
N GLY A 230 7.80 20.41 7.03
CA GLY A 230 8.40 20.33 5.70
C GLY A 230 8.51 18.89 5.17
N PHE A 231 8.75 17.92 6.06
CA PHE A 231 8.71 16.49 5.71
C PHE A 231 7.31 16.04 5.28
N SER A 232 6.31 16.39 6.10
CA SER A 232 4.92 16.01 5.91
C SER A 232 4.33 16.63 4.65
N TYR A 233 4.61 17.92 4.44
CA TYR A 233 4.13 18.75 3.35
C TYR A 233 5.14 18.92 2.23
N PHE A 234 6.11 18.02 2.06
CA PHE A 234 6.99 18.09 0.90
C PHE A 234 6.15 18.04 -0.40
N TYR A 235 6.13 19.15 -1.15
CA TYR A 235 5.23 19.35 -2.30
C TYR A 235 5.32 18.23 -3.33
N GLY A 236 6.51 17.66 -3.52
CA GLY A 236 6.77 16.61 -4.49
C GLY A 236 6.22 15.25 -4.10
N ALA A 237 5.68 15.08 -2.88
CA ALA A 237 5.14 13.80 -2.42
C ALA A 237 4.04 13.95 -1.35
N PHE A 238 3.32 15.07 -1.37
CA PHE A 238 2.19 15.32 -0.49
C PHE A 238 0.92 14.63 -1.00
N MET A 239 0.61 14.78 -2.30
CA MET A 239 -0.67 14.34 -2.87
C MET A 239 -0.81 12.82 -2.94
N VAL A 240 0.12 12.13 -3.63
CA VAL A 240 -0.03 10.69 -3.98
C VAL A 240 1.18 9.86 -3.52
N GLY A 241 2.02 10.42 -2.64
CA GLY A 241 3.36 9.90 -2.37
C GLY A 241 4.37 10.29 -3.44
N PRO A 242 5.54 9.65 -3.53
CA PRO A 242 5.92 8.41 -2.87
C PRO A 242 6.09 8.50 -1.35
N GLN A 243 6.09 7.34 -0.70
CA GLN A 243 6.49 7.22 0.71
C GLN A 243 8.03 7.32 0.78
N PHE A 244 8.56 8.08 1.73
CA PHE A 244 9.99 8.17 2.02
C PHE A 244 10.21 8.43 3.50
N SER A 245 11.44 8.21 3.98
CA SER A 245 11.80 8.37 5.38
C SER A 245 12.15 9.82 5.74
N MET A 246 12.06 10.15 7.04
CA MET A 246 12.54 11.42 7.56
C MET A 246 14.04 11.62 7.33
N THR A 247 14.83 10.55 7.41
CA THR A 247 16.28 10.62 7.17
C THR A 247 16.59 10.99 5.73
N ASP A 248 15.87 10.45 4.75
CA ASP A 248 16.06 10.81 3.34
C ASP A 248 15.63 12.26 3.07
N TYR A 249 14.56 12.71 3.71
CA TYR A 249 14.16 14.12 3.71
C TYR A 249 15.24 15.06 4.27
N GLN A 250 15.82 14.67 5.41
CA GLN A 250 16.90 15.41 6.05
C GLN A 250 18.15 15.50 5.15
N LYS A 251 18.50 14.40 4.47
CA LYS A 251 19.59 14.38 3.48
C LYS A 251 19.28 15.28 2.29
N LEU A 252 18.04 15.29 1.80
CA LEU A 252 17.58 16.21 0.75
C LEU A 252 17.76 17.66 1.20
N ALA A 253 17.30 18.00 2.41
CA ALA A 253 17.41 19.35 2.95
C ALA A 253 18.87 19.79 3.17
N ARG A 254 19.78 18.86 3.49
CA ARG A 254 21.22 19.16 3.56
C ARG A 254 21.93 19.16 2.20
N GLY A 255 21.24 18.88 1.11
CA GLY A 255 21.83 18.80 -0.23
C GLY A 255 22.77 17.60 -0.42
N GLU A 256 22.60 16.54 0.37
CA GLU A 256 23.40 15.30 0.32
C GLU A 256 22.87 14.29 -0.72
N MET A 257 21.64 14.48 -1.19
CA MET A 257 20.99 13.62 -2.19
C MET A 257 21.41 13.97 -3.62
N THR A 258 22.70 13.81 -3.92
CA THR A 258 23.31 14.15 -5.22
C THR A 258 24.33 13.09 -5.65
N ASP A 259 24.46 12.91 -6.97
CA ASP A 259 25.42 11.98 -7.57
C ASP A 259 26.88 12.46 -7.46
N VAL A 260 27.07 13.77 -7.36
CA VAL A 260 28.37 14.41 -7.14
C VAL A 260 28.26 15.35 -5.95
N GLN A 261 29.03 15.07 -4.89
CA GLN A 261 28.98 15.82 -3.64
C GLN A 261 29.22 17.32 -3.87
N GLY A 262 28.35 18.16 -3.28
CA GLY A 262 28.41 19.62 -3.41
C GLY A 262 27.90 20.18 -4.74
N GLN A 263 27.58 19.32 -5.72
CA GLN A 263 27.01 19.75 -7.00
C GLN A 263 25.52 19.41 -7.06
N ARG A 264 24.80 20.18 -7.88
CA ARG A 264 23.38 19.93 -8.14
C ARG A 264 23.21 18.54 -8.76
N PRO A 265 22.20 17.76 -8.33
CA PRO A 265 22.00 16.40 -8.80
C PRO A 265 21.80 16.37 -10.31
N ASN A 266 22.49 15.51 -11.05
CA ASN A 266 22.35 15.30 -12.49
C ASN A 266 21.07 14.51 -12.84
N SER A 267 19.94 15.00 -12.34
CA SER A 267 18.65 14.33 -12.32
C SER A 267 17.63 14.88 -13.32
N PHE A 268 17.98 15.92 -14.08
CA PHE A 268 17.06 16.55 -15.05
C PHE A 268 16.59 15.57 -16.13
N VAL A 269 17.52 14.87 -16.79
CA VAL A 269 17.17 13.88 -17.83
C VAL A 269 16.40 12.69 -17.25
N PRO A 270 16.81 12.09 -16.11
CA PRO A 270 16.00 11.07 -15.42
C PRO A 270 14.58 11.54 -15.06
N ALA A 271 14.42 12.77 -14.56
CA ALA A 271 13.12 13.36 -14.24
C ALA A 271 12.27 13.53 -15.51
N LEU A 272 12.84 14.05 -16.59
CA LEU A 272 12.15 14.21 -17.86
C LEU A 272 11.68 12.87 -18.44
N LYS A 273 12.50 11.81 -18.35
CA LYS A 273 12.08 10.46 -18.77
C LYS A 273 10.86 9.97 -18.00
N ARG A 274 10.80 10.21 -16.69
CA ARG A 274 9.66 9.85 -15.85
C ARG A 274 8.43 10.69 -16.17
N LEU A 275 8.59 11.99 -16.40
CA LEU A 275 7.51 12.86 -16.88
C LEU A 275 6.94 12.38 -18.21
N SER A 276 7.78 12.15 -19.21
CA SER A 276 7.37 11.69 -20.54
C SER A 276 6.63 10.35 -20.48
N LEU A 277 7.09 9.42 -19.64
CA LEU A 277 6.40 8.14 -19.44
C LEU A 277 5.04 8.34 -18.75
N GLY A 278 4.95 9.23 -17.75
CA GLY A 278 3.68 9.59 -17.12
C GLY A 278 2.68 10.19 -18.12
N LEU A 279 3.14 11.12 -18.96
CA LEU A 279 2.31 11.73 -20.01
C LEU A 279 1.84 10.71 -21.06
N PHE A 280 2.69 9.73 -21.41
CA PHE A 280 2.28 8.63 -22.29
C PHE A 280 1.10 7.83 -21.70
N PHE A 281 1.17 7.47 -20.41
CA PHE A 281 0.07 6.77 -19.74
C PHE A 281 -1.17 7.64 -19.58
N LEU A 282 -1.00 8.96 -19.37
CA LEU A 282 -2.12 9.90 -19.33
C LEU A 282 -2.89 9.88 -20.65
N VAL A 283 -2.20 10.08 -21.77
CA VAL A 283 -2.82 10.07 -23.10
C VAL A 283 -3.49 8.72 -23.37
N THR A 284 -2.81 7.63 -23.07
CA THR A 284 -3.36 6.27 -23.23
C THR A 284 -4.65 6.09 -22.43
N TYR A 285 -4.65 6.51 -21.16
CA TYR A 285 -5.83 6.45 -20.30
C TYR A 285 -6.96 7.32 -20.83
N THR A 286 -6.70 8.58 -21.16
CA THR A 286 -7.72 9.53 -21.66
C THR A 286 -8.40 9.05 -22.93
N LEU A 287 -7.66 8.41 -23.84
CA LEU A 287 -8.23 7.85 -25.07
C LEU A 287 -9.00 6.54 -24.77
N SER A 288 -8.48 5.68 -23.91
CA SER A 288 -9.06 4.36 -23.65
C SER A 288 -10.29 4.42 -22.74
N SER A 289 -10.33 5.36 -21.78
CA SER A 289 -11.42 5.48 -20.79
C SER A 289 -12.75 5.89 -21.42
N GLN A 290 -12.74 6.42 -22.64
CA GLN A 290 -13.96 6.74 -23.39
C GLN A 290 -14.70 5.48 -23.85
N TYR A 291 -13.98 4.36 -24.01
CA TYR A 291 -14.53 3.08 -24.49
C TYR A 291 -14.73 2.06 -23.37
N ILE A 292 -14.09 2.29 -22.22
CA ILE A 292 -14.03 1.34 -21.11
C ILE A 292 -14.57 2.04 -19.87
N SER A 293 -15.86 1.79 -19.58
CA SER A 293 -16.58 2.39 -18.44
C SER A 293 -16.69 1.41 -17.27
N ASP A 294 -16.65 1.96 -16.06
CA ASP A 294 -16.94 1.25 -14.81
C ASP A 294 -18.40 0.79 -14.76
N GLU A 295 -19.31 1.57 -15.35
CA GLU A 295 -20.76 1.28 -15.38
C GLU A 295 -21.08 0.06 -16.24
N TYR A 296 -20.27 -0.19 -17.27
CA TYR A 296 -20.47 -1.36 -18.13
C TYR A 296 -20.34 -2.66 -17.34
N LEU A 297 -19.43 -2.74 -16.36
CA LEU A 297 -19.20 -3.95 -15.56
C LEU A 297 -20.40 -4.38 -14.71
N ILE A 298 -21.30 -3.44 -14.41
CA ILE A 298 -22.52 -3.70 -13.63
C ILE A 298 -23.78 -3.71 -14.50
N SER A 299 -23.64 -3.54 -15.81
CA SER A 299 -24.76 -3.54 -16.76
C SER A 299 -25.25 -4.96 -17.07
N ASP A 300 -26.54 -5.07 -17.41
CA ASP A 300 -27.12 -6.34 -17.84
C ASP A 300 -26.47 -6.86 -19.13
N ASP A 301 -26.13 -5.97 -20.08
CA ASP A 301 -25.44 -6.35 -21.33
C ASP A 301 -24.12 -7.07 -21.06
N TYR A 302 -23.34 -6.59 -20.08
CA TYR A 302 -22.10 -7.25 -19.69
C TYR A 302 -22.35 -8.63 -19.08
N MET A 303 -23.39 -8.75 -18.24
CA MET A 303 -23.76 -10.01 -17.58
C MET A 303 -24.25 -11.07 -18.56
N GLU A 304 -24.88 -10.66 -19.66
CA GLU A 304 -25.30 -11.52 -20.77
C GLU A 304 -24.12 -12.01 -21.63
N LYS A 305 -22.94 -11.37 -21.57
CA LYS A 305 -21.79 -11.81 -22.37
C LYS A 305 -21.23 -13.17 -21.91
N PRO A 306 -20.66 -13.95 -22.85
CA PRO A 306 -19.97 -15.20 -22.52
C PRO A 306 -18.91 -14.99 -21.44
N PHE A 307 -18.72 -16.01 -20.60
CA PHE A 307 -17.75 -15.98 -19.50
C PHE A 307 -16.36 -15.48 -19.92
N TRP A 308 -15.85 -15.97 -21.06
CA TRP A 308 -14.53 -15.58 -21.57
C TRP A 308 -14.43 -14.11 -21.96
N PHE A 309 -15.52 -13.53 -22.49
CA PHE A 309 -15.56 -12.10 -22.78
C PHE A 309 -15.47 -11.30 -21.48
N ARG A 310 -16.25 -11.67 -20.46
CA ARG A 310 -16.23 -11.01 -19.15
C ARG A 310 -14.84 -11.07 -18.51
N CYS A 311 -14.19 -12.24 -18.54
CA CYS A 311 -12.82 -12.39 -18.06
C CYS A 311 -11.81 -11.53 -18.84
N GLY A 312 -11.92 -11.46 -20.17
CA GLY A 312 -11.03 -10.63 -20.98
C GLY A 312 -11.25 -9.13 -20.75
N TYR A 313 -12.51 -8.69 -20.73
CA TYR A 313 -12.87 -7.29 -20.55
C TYR A 313 -12.42 -6.77 -19.19
N ILE A 314 -12.63 -7.51 -18.09
CA ILE A 314 -12.26 -7.04 -16.75
C ILE A 314 -10.74 -6.88 -16.57
N LEU A 315 -9.94 -7.66 -17.30
CA LEU A 315 -8.49 -7.52 -17.33
C LEU A 315 -8.06 -6.23 -18.02
N ILE A 316 -8.62 -5.98 -19.20
CA ILE A 316 -8.36 -4.76 -19.97
C ILE A 316 -8.82 -3.54 -19.17
N TRP A 317 -10.03 -3.59 -18.61
CA TRP A 317 -10.57 -2.57 -17.72
C TRP A 317 -9.65 -2.28 -16.54
N GLY A 318 -9.21 -3.33 -15.82
CA GLY A 318 -8.31 -3.18 -14.67
C GLY A 318 -7.00 -2.47 -15.04
N LYS A 319 -6.39 -2.81 -16.18
CA LYS A 319 -5.17 -2.15 -16.68
C LYS A 319 -5.42 -0.68 -17.02
N ILE A 320 -6.47 -0.38 -17.80
CA ILE A 320 -6.77 0.99 -18.20
C ILE A 320 -7.08 1.87 -17.00
N ILE A 321 -7.88 1.38 -16.05
CA ILE A 321 -8.15 2.11 -14.80
C ILE A 321 -6.88 2.32 -13.98
N LEU A 322 -5.94 1.38 -13.99
CA LEU A 322 -4.67 1.54 -13.29
C LEU A 322 -3.81 2.68 -13.88
N TYR A 323 -3.87 2.90 -15.20
CA TYR A 323 -3.04 3.89 -15.87
C TYR A 323 -3.23 5.32 -15.36
N LYS A 324 -4.40 5.65 -14.79
CA LYS A 324 -4.59 6.93 -14.10
C LYS A 324 -3.69 7.08 -12.87
N TYR A 325 -3.53 6.02 -12.08
CA TYR A 325 -2.66 6.00 -10.90
C TYR A 325 -1.18 5.93 -11.30
N VAL A 326 -0.86 5.13 -12.32
CA VAL A 326 0.50 5.05 -12.89
C VAL A 326 0.96 6.43 -13.35
N THR A 327 0.10 7.18 -14.03
CA THR A 327 0.36 8.57 -14.44
C THR A 327 0.76 9.42 -13.24
N CYS A 328 -0.08 9.46 -12.19
CA CYS A 328 0.19 10.26 -11.00
C CYS A 328 1.51 9.89 -10.34
N TRP A 329 1.81 8.59 -10.19
CA TRP A 329 3.07 8.15 -9.60
C TRP A 329 4.27 8.53 -10.45
N LEU A 330 4.25 8.32 -11.76
CA LEU A 330 5.38 8.63 -12.63
C LEU A 330 5.68 10.13 -12.72
N VAL A 331 4.64 10.97 -12.81
CA VAL A 331 4.81 12.43 -12.81
C VAL A 331 5.44 12.89 -11.50
N THR A 332 4.93 12.39 -10.38
CA THR A 332 5.37 12.75 -9.03
C THR A 332 6.77 12.21 -8.70
N GLU A 333 7.09 11.00 -9.16
CA GLU A 333 8.45 10.45 -9.15
C GLU A 333 9.44 11.38 -9.85
N GLY A 334 9.08 11.90 -11.03
CA GLY A 334 9.93 12.83 -11.76
C GLY A 334 10.17 14.15 -10.99
N VAL A 335 9.17 14.66 -10.27
CA VAL A 335 9.34 15.83 -9.36
C VAL A 335 10.36 15.51 -8.25
N CYS A 336 10.22 14.36 -7.59
CA CYS A 336 11.13 13.92 -6.55
C CYS A 336 12.56 13.72 -7.06
N ILE A 337 12.71 13.14 -8.26
CA ILE A 337 14.00 12.95 -8.91
C ILE A 337 14.64 14.31 -9.24
N LEU A 338 13.86 15.26 -9.77
CA LEU A 338 14.37 16.56 -10.21
C LEU A 338 15.07 17.35 -9.08
N VAL A 339 14.52 17.28 -7.86
CA VAL A 339 15.10 17.94 -6.68
C VAL A 339 16.21 17.13 -6.00
N GLY A 340 16.32 15.83 -6.30
CA GLY A 340 17.36 14.94 -5.81
C GLY A 340 16.88 13.80 -4.90
N LEU A 341 15.64 13.87 -4.38
CA LEU A 341 15.11 12.88 -3.43
C LEU A 341 15.09 11.45 -4.01
N GLY A 342 15.02 11.32 -5.33
CA GLY A 342 15.09 10.03 -6.02
C GLY A 342 16.47 9.35 -6.02
N TYR A 343 17.54 9.99 -5.56
CA TYR A 343 18.90 9.43 -5.58
C TYR A 343 19.05 8.24 -4.63
N ASN A 344 19.63 7.14 -5.12
CA ASN A 344 19.83 5.90 -4.36
C ASN A 344 21.24 5.32 -4.50
N GLY A 345 22.25 6.18 -4.66
CA GLY A 345 23.64 5.76 -4.87
C GLY A 345 23.93 5.38 -6.32
N LYS A 346 24.87 4.46 -6.53
CA LYS A 346 25.33 4.04 -7.85
C LYS A 346 25.11 2.54 -8.08
N ASP A 347 24.87 2.16 -9.32
CA ASP A 347 24.77 0.77 -9.74
C ASP A 347 26.15 0.09 -9.82
N GLN A 348 26.16 -1.18 -10.19
CA GLN A 348 27.39 -1.99 -10.36
C GLN A 348 28.34 -1.41 -11.43
N ASN A 349 27.81 -0.61 -12.37
CA ASN A 349 28.57 0.05 -13.43
C ASN A 349 29.00 1.49 -13.05
N GLY A 350 28.75 1.91 -11.80
CA GLY A 350 29.06 3.25 -11.31
C GLY A 350 28.09 4.35 -11.77
N LYS A 351 26.95 4.00 -12.40
CA LYS A 351 25.94 4.98 -12.85
C LYS A 351 25.00 5.37 -11.70
N PRO A 352 24.64 6.66 -11.58
CA PRO A 352 23.72 7.10 -10.53
C PRO A 352 22.33 6.49 -10.70
N MET A 353 21.79 5.96 -9.61
CA MET A 353 20.44 5.40 -9.56
C MET A 353 19.44 6.45 -9.05
N TRP A 354 18.36 6.61 -9.79
CA TRP A 354 17.28 7.57 -9.50
C TRP A 354 15.96 6.85 -9.20
N ASP A 355 16.03 5.83 -8.33
CA ASP A 355 14.92 4.92 -8.03
C ASP A 355 14.49 4.90 -6.56
N ALA A 356 15.06 5.74 -5.68
CA ALA A 356 14.66 5.81 -4.27
C ALA A 356 13.18 6.17 -4.08
N CYS A 357 12.63 6.94 -5.02
CA CYS A 357 11.25 7.38 -5.04
C CYS A 357 10.35 6.54 -5.97
N ALA A 358 10.89 5.50 -6.63
CA ALA A 358 10.12 4.72 -7.59
C ALA A 358 8.99 3.97 -6.90
N ASN A 359 7.74 4.31 -7.21
CA ASN A 359 6.54 3.58 -6.82
C ASN A 359 6.10 2.60 -7.90
N MET A 360 6.46 2.85 -9.17
CA MET A 360 6.11 1.98 -10.29
C MET A 360 7.33 1.57 -11.13
N LYS A 361 7.50 0.26 -11.32
CA LYS A 361 8.41 -0.33 -12.33
C LYS A 361 7.57 -0.84 -13.50
N VAL A 362 7.19 0.08 -14.39
CA VAL A 362 6.27 -0.17 -15.52
C VAL A 362 6.64 -1.41 -16.32
N TRP A 363 7.89 -1.53 -16.76
CA TRP A 363 8.31 -2.66 -17.58
C TRP A 363 8.12 -4.00 -16.84
N LEU A 364 8.58 -4.10 -15.59
CA LEU A 364 8.42 -5.30 -14.79
C LEU A 364 6.93 -5.61 -14.54
N TYR A 365 6.12 -4.59 -14.29
CA TYR A 365 4.67 -4.75 -14.08
C TYR A 365 3.98 -5.33 -15.31
N GLU A 366 4.32 -4.85 -16.51
CA GLU A 366 3.69 -5.28 -17.75
C GLU A 366 4.20 -6.65 -18.25
N THR A 367 5.46 -7.00 -17.97
CA THR A 367 6.07 -8.22 -18.53
C THR A 367 6.20 -9.38 -17.55
N THR A 368 5.96 -9.18 -16.24
CA THR A 368 6.17 -10.24 -15.25
C THR A 368 5.17 -11.39 -15.43
N PRO A 369 5.63 -12.65 -15.52
CA PRO A 369 4.75 -13.81 -15.49
C PRO A 369 4.40 -14.21 -14.05
N LEU A 370 5.01 -13.58 -13.04
CA LEU A 370 4.81 -13.92 -11.63
C LEU A 370 4.06 -12.82 -10.91
N PHE A 371 3.13 -13.22 -10.04
CA PHE A 371 2.37 -12.33 -9.19
C PHE A 371 3.25 -11.63 -8.15
N THR A 372 4.27 -12.31 -7.62
CA THR A 372 5.29 -11.63 -6.78
C THR A 372 6.05 -10.54 -7.53
N GLY A 373 6.23 -10.66 -8.84
CA GLY A 373 6.79 -9.59 -9.68
C GLY A 373 5.84 -8.40 -9.81
N THR A 374 4.53 -8.65 -9.86
CA THR A 374 3.48 -7.61 -9.83
C THR A 374 3.55 -6.83 -8.51
N ILE A 375 3.62 -7.53 -7.36
CA ILE A 375 3.78 -6.89 -6.03
C ILE A 375 5.09 -6.09 -5.97
N ALA A 376 6.18 -6.63 -6.51
CA ALA A 376 7.49 -5.97 -6.49
C ALA A 376 7.63 -4.77 -7.45
N SER A 377 6.65 -4.54 -8.33
CA SER A 377 6.65 -3.45 -9.31
C SER A 377 5.61 -2.38 -9.05
N PHE A 378 4.61 -2.66 -8.21
CA PHE A 378 3.50 -1.78 -7.88
C PHE A 378 3.62 -1.23 -6.45
N ASN A 379 3.38 0.08 -6.26
CA ASN A 379 3.39 0.78 -4.96
C ASN A 379 4.63 0.44 -4.08
N ILE A 380 5.80 0.43 -4.72
CA ILE A 380 7.03 -0.15 -4.17
C ILE A 380 7.42 0.45 -2.82
N ASN A 381 7.34 1.77 -2.63
CA ASN A 381 7.75 2.39 -1.37
C ASN A 381 6.79 2.06 -0.21
N THR A 382 5.48 1.94 -0.48
CA THR A 382 4.52 1.48 0.52
C THR A 382 4.77 0.02 0.89
N ASN A 383 5.06 -0.84 -0.10
CA ASN A 383 5.44 -2.23 0.16
C ASN A 383 6.74 -2.34 0.98
N ALA A 384 7.73 -1.51 0.67
CA ALA A 384 8.97 -1.41 1.45
C ALA A 384 8.70 -0.89 2.89
N TRP A 385 7.80 0.08 3.04
CA TRP A 385 7.37 0.59 4.33
C TRP A 385 6.72 -0.53 5.17
N VAL A 386 5.74 -1.24 4.63
CA VAL A 386 5.05 -2.33 5.35
C VAL A 386 6.03 -3.46 5.69
N ALA A 387 6.94 -3.79 4.77
CA ALA A 387 7.99 -4.76 5.03
C ALA A 387 8.88 -4.35 6.23
N ARG A 388 9.29 -3.08 6.29
CA ARG A 388 10.18 -2.52 7.32
C ARG A 388 9.49 -2.35 8.67
N TYR A 389 8.34 -1.70 8.69
CA TYR A 389 7.71 -1.22 9.92
C TYR A 389 6.71 -2.22 10.52
N ILE A 390 6.15 -3.12 9.72
CA ILE A 390 5.17 -4.13 10.18
C ILE A 390 5.77 -5.53 10.11
N PHE A 391 6.01 -6.06 8.89
CA PHE A 391 6.37 -7.46 8.70
C PHE A 391 7.64 -7.88 9.45
N LYS A 392 8.76 -7.16 9.26
CA LYS A 392 10.03 -7.48 9.92
C LYS A 392 9.99 -7.27 11.43
N ARG A 393 9.16 -6.35 11.92
CA ARG A 393 9.00 -6.09 13.37
C ARG A 393 8.14 -7.14 14.05
N LEU A 394 7.27 -7.83 13.31
CA LEU A 394 6.51 -8.99 13.78
C LEU A 394 7.33 -10.29 13.83
N LYS A 395 8.67 -10.24 13.65
CA LYS A 395 9.56 -11.41 13.72
C LYS A 395 9.49 -12.12 15.08
N PHE A 396 9.15 -11.42 16.17
CA PHE A 396 8.99 -12.01 17.50
C PHE A 396 7.89 -13.08 17.58
N LEU A 397 6.94 -13.10 16.63
CA LEU A 397 5.89 -14.12 16.55
C LEU A 397 6.42 -15.51 16.16
N GLY A 398 7.65 -15.61 15.65
CA GLY A 398 8.24 -16.89 15.23
C GLY A 398 7.60 -17.55 14.00
N ASN A 399 6.53 -16.97 13.43
CA ASN A 399 5.80 -17.52 12.29
C ASN A 399 5.75 -16.51 11.13
N LYS A 400 6.53 -16.79 10.07
CA LYS A 400 6.63 -15.94 8.88
C LYS A 400 5.29 -15.76 8.15
N LEU A 401 4.46 -16.80 8.09
CA LEU A 401 3.14 -16.73 7.45
C LEU A 401 2.22 -15.82 8.25
N LEU A 402 2.23 -15.94 9.58
CA LEU A 402 1.44 -15.07 10.46
C LEU A 402 1.90 -13.60 10.34
N SER A 403 3.21 -13.33 10.35
CA SER A 403 3.74 -11.98 10.12
C SER A 403 3.31 -11.41 8.76
N GLN A 404 3.31 -12.24 7.71
CA GLN A 404 2.86 -11.83 6.37
C GLN A 404 1.35 -11.55 6.35
N ALA A 405 0.54 -12.41 6.97
CA ALA A 405 -0.91 -12.24 7.06
C ALA A 405 -1.29 -10.96 7.82
N LEU A 406 -0.63 -10.67 8.95
CA LEU A 406 -0.85 -9.44 9.72
C LEU A 406 -0.42 -8.17 8.97
N ALA A 407 0.66 -8.25 8.20
CA ALA A 407 1.11 -7.14 7.35
C ALA A 407 0.10 -6.82 6.23
N LEU A 408 -0.46 -7.85 5.59
CA LEU A 408 -1.50 -7.70 4.57
C LEU A 408 -2.85 -7.26 5.17
N PHE A 409 -3.17 -7.73 6.38
CA PHE A 409 -4.34 -7.25 7.12
C PHE A 409 -4.22 -5.77 7.49
N PHE A 410 -3.04 -5.33 7.93
CA PHE A 410 -2.75 -3.90 8.13
C PHE A 410 -2.97 -3.10 6.84
N LEU A 411 -2.46 -3.58 5.70
CA LEU A 411 -2.66 -2.93 4.40
C LEU A 411 -4.14 -2.83 4.03
N ALA A 412 -4.93 -3.88 4.27
CA ALA A 412 -6.36 -3.88 4.02
C ALA A 412 -7.08 -2.79 4.81
N ILE A 413 -6.80 -2.68 6.11
CA ILE A 413 -7.38 -1.64 6.98
C ILE A 413 -6.90 -0.25 6.52
N TRP A 414 -5.61 -0.08 6.24
CA TRP A 414 -5.04 1.20 5.81
C TRP A 414 -5.66 1.71 4.50
N HIS A 415 -6.02 0.81 3.59
CA HIS A 415 -6.70 1.15 2.34
C HIS A 415 -8.15 1.61 2.56
N GLY A 416 -8.86 1.07 3.54
CA GLY A 416 -10.18 1.55 3.93
C GLY A 416 -11.09 0.51 4.54
N LEU A 417 -12.35 0.91 4.77
CA LEU A 417 -13.36 0.09 5.45
C LEU A 417 -14.19 -0.80 4.50
N HIS A 418 -13.98 -0.64 3.20
CA HIS A 418 -14.66 -1.42 2.17
C HIS A 418 -14.19 -2.87 2.16
N SER A 419 -15.14 -3.82 2.11
CA SER A 419 -14.86 -5.26 2.14
C SER A 419 -13.95 -5.72 0.99
N GLY A 420 -13.98 -5.01 -0.13
CA GLY A 420 -13.13 -5.27 -1.29
C GLY A 420 -11.63 -5.26 -0.97
N TYR A 421 -11.18 -4.41 -0.04
CA TYR A 421 -9.78 -4.37 0.37
C TYR A 421 -9.38 -5.61 1.15
N LEU A 422 -10.23 -6.09 2.07
CA LEU A 422 -9.97 -7.34 2.80
C LEU A 422 -9.86 -8.53 1.85
N VAL A 423 -10.79 -8.64 0.90
CA VAL A 423 -10.76 -9.70 -0.12
C VAL A 423 -9.51 -9.59 -0.99
N CYS A 424 -9.13 -8.38 -1.41
CA CYS A 424 -7.94 -8.12 -2.21
C CYS A 424 -6.67 -8.66 -1.53
N PHE A 425 -6.40 -8.24 -0.29
CA PHE A 425 -5.17 -8.62 0.40
C PHE A 425 -5.17 -10.08 0.90
N GLN A 426 -6.35 -10.64 1.17
CA GLN A 426 -6.50 -12.08 1.42
C GLN A 426 -6.16 -12.89 0.15
N MET A 427 -6.67 -12.49 -1.01
CA MET A 427 -6.37 -13.16 -2.27
C MET A 427 -4.89 -13.02 -2.63
N GLU A 428 -4.28 -11.85 -2.41
CA GLU A 428 -2.84 -11.66 -2.55
C GLU A 428 -2.05 -12.70 -1.72
N LEU A 429 -2.41 -12.90 -0.45
CA LEU A 429 -1.76 -13.91 0.40
C LEU A 429 -1.88 -15.32 -0.19
N LEU A 430 -3.09 -15.71 -0.60
CA LEU A 430 -3.37 -17.04 -1.15
C LEU A 430 -2.60 -17.26 -2.46
N ILE A 431 -2.62 -16.29 -3.37
CA ILE A 431 -1.91 -16.36 -4.65
C ILE A 431 -0.40 -16.50 -4.43
N VAL A 432 0.18 -15.75 -3.48
CA VAL A 432 1.60 -15.86 -3.14
C VAL A 432 1.95 -17.22 -2.55
N ILE A 433 1.09 -17.80 -1.70
CA ILE A 433 1.29 -19.16 -1.16
C ILE A 433 1.30 -20.18 -2.29
N VAL A 434 0.28 -20.14 -3.16
CA VAL A 434 0.17 -21.05 -4.31
C VAL A 434 1.37 -20.89 -5.24
N GLU A 435 1.78 -19.66 -5.57
CA GLU A 435 2.94 -19.40 -6.43
C GLU A 435 4.24 -19.97 -5.83
N ARG A 436 4.44 -19.85 -4.51
CA ARG A 436 5.59 -20.44 -3.81
C ARG A 436 5.57 -21.97 -3.88
N GLN A 437 4.41 -22.59 -3.67
CA GLN A 437 4.25 -24.03 -3.75
C GLN A 437 4.48 -24.56 -5.17
N VAL A 438 3.93 -23.90 -6.20
CA VAL A 438 4.15 -24.27 -7.60
C VAL A 438 5.64 -24.18 -7.97
N ARG A 439 6.35 -23.14 -7.50
CA ARG A 439 7.80 -23.04 -7.70
C ARG A 439 8.58 -24.16 -7.01
N PHE A 440 8.13 -24.61 -5.84
CA PHE A 440 8.79 -25.67 -5.08
C PHE A 440 8.49 -27.08 -5.64
N VAL A 441 7.29 -27.27 -6.22
CA VAL A 441 6.87 -28.54 -6.84
C VAL A 441 7.38 -28.69 -8.28
N GLY A 442 7.78 -27.60 -8.95
CA GLY A 442 8.55 -27.63 -10.19
C GLY A 442 9.99 -28.15 -10.00
N PRO A 443 10.64 -28.57 -11.09
CA PRO A 443 11.02 -29.95 -11.38
C PRO A 443 12.08 -30.54 -10.44
N THR A 444 11.73 -30.82 -9.19
CA THR A 444 12.46 -31.78 -8.33
C THR A 444 11.84 -33.18 -8.34
N ARG A 445 10.63 -33.35 -8.90
CA ARG A 445 9.93 -34.65 -9.01
C ARG A 445 9.89 -35.29 -10.39
N ARG A 446 10.41 -34.64 -11.43
CA ARG A 446 10.71 -35.28 -12.73
C ARG A 446 12.19 -35.06 -13.02
N GLY A 447 12.96 -36.14 -13.05
CA GLY A 447 14.42 -36.15 -13.20
C GLY A 447 14.91 -35.60 -14.54
N SER A 448 14.79 -34.29 -14.75
CA SER A 448 15.32 -33.59 -15.91
C SER A 448 16.04 -32.31 -15.44
N PRO A 449 17.37 -32.35 -15.26
CA PRO A 449 18.18 -31.24 -14.74
C PRO A 449 18.06 -29.93 -15.54
N ALA A 450 17.64 -30.00 -16.79
CA ALA A 450 17.50 -28.85 -17.68
C ALA A 450 16.41 -27.85 -17.25
N LEU A 451 15.34 -28.32 -16.60
CA LEU A 451 14.17 -27.48 -16.32
C LEU A 451 14.28 -26.73 -14.97
N ALA A 452 15.08 -27.27 -14.03
CA ALA A 452 15.38 -26.63 -12.74
C ALA A 452 16.34 -25.44 -12.89
N PHE A 453 17.26 -25.51 -13.85
CA PHE A 453 18.21 -24.43 -14.16
C PHE A 453 17.51 -23.22 -14.82
N SER A 454 16.42 -23.46 -15.54
CA SER A 454 15.69 -22.43 -16.30
C SER A 454 14.93 -21.43 -15.40
N LEU A 455 14.37 -21.88 -14.29
CA LEU A 455 13.61 -21.01 -13.37
C LEU A 455 14.49 -20.10 -12.51
N LYS A 456 15.75 -20.48 -12.25
CA LYS A 456 16.73 -19.63 -11.54
C LYS A 456 17.40 -18.59 -12.46
N SER A 457 17.40 -18.82 -13.77
CA SER A 457 18.11 -17.98 -14.75
C SER A 457 17.22 -16.98 -15.50
N GLY A 458 15.92 -16.90 -15.17
CA GLY A 458 14.98 -16.01 -15.85
C GLY A 458 14.56 -16.48 -17.26
N ASN A 459 15.06 -17.64 -17.71
CA ASN A 459 14.65 -18.27 -18.97
C ASN A 459 13.49 -19.24 -18.70
N TYR A 460 12.26 -18.74 -18.75
CA TYR A 460 11.08 -19.61 -18.69
C TYR A 460 10.93 -20.35 -20.02
N PRO A 461 10.80 -21.70 -20.05
CA PRO A 461 10.32 -22.37 -21.26
C PRO A 461 8.97 -21.75 -21.65
N THR A 462 8.74 -21.55 -22.95
CA THR A 462 7.60 -20.80 -23.51
C THR A 462 6.24 -21.25 -22.93
N GLU A 463 6.06 -22.55 -22.70
CA GLU A 463 4.85 -23.11 -22.08
C GLU A 463 4.68 -22.72 -20.60
N GLY A 464 5.77 -22.76 -19.82
CA GLY A 464 5.78 -22.34 -18.42
C GLY A 464 5.57 -20.83 -18.28
N PHE A 465 6.11 -20.05 -19.21
CA PHE A 465 5.87 -18.61 -19.30
C PHE A 465 4.39 -18.30 -19.58
N SER A 466 3.75 -19.01 -20.51
CA SER A 466 2.33 -18.82 -20.82
C SER A 466 1.42 -19.19 -19.65
N ILE A 467 1.67 -20.30 -18.94
CA ILE A 467 0.85 -20.73 -17.80
C ILE A 467 0.99 -19.76 -16.61
N CYS A 468 2.22 -19.37 -16.27
CA CYS A 468 2.46 -18.40 -15.20
C CYS A 468 1.87 -17.03 -15.56
N SER A 469 2.02 -16.58 -16.81
CA SER A 469 1.40 -15.35 -17.28
C SER A 469 -0.11 -15.41 -17.17
N LEU A 470 -0.77 -16.46 -17.66
CA LEU A 470 -2.22 -16.62 -17.53
C LEU A 470 -2.66 -16.59 -16.06
N TRP A 471 -1.93 -17.28 -15.18
CA TRP A 471 -2.18 -17.26 -13.73
C TRP A 471 -2.05 -15.86 -13.12
N ASN A 472 -0.99 -15.12 -13.46
CA ASN A 472 -0.78 -13.75 -12.99
C ASN A 472 -1.91 -12.82 -13.49
N TRP A 473 -2.31 -12.96 -14.75
CA TRP A 473 -3.39 -12.18 -15.32
C TRP A 473 -4.71 -12.49 -14.62
N CYS A 474 -5.09 -13.77 -14.47
CA CYS A 474 -6.28 -14.17 -13.71
C CYS A 474 -6.25 -13.66 -12.25
N SER A 475 -5.08 -13.71 -11.61
CA SER A 475 -4.86 -13.19 -10.26
C SER A 475 -5.11 -11.69 -10.17
N GLN A 476 -4.60 -10.92 -11.13
CA GLN A 476 -4.87 -9.48 -11.22
C GLN A 476 -6.35 -9.20 -11.47
N ALA A 477 -7.01 -9.97 -12.35
CA ALA A 477 -8.46 -9.88 -12.56
C ALA A 477 -9.22 -10.03 -11.24
N VAL A 478 -8.91 -11.04 -10.42
CA VAL A 478 -9.57 -11.27 -9.13
C VAL A 478 -9.34 -10.11 -8.15
N LEU A 479 -8.14 -9.52 -8.15
CA LEU A 479 -7.84 -8.39 -7.26
C LEU A 479 -8.55 -7.11 -7.70
N PHE A 480 -8.51 -6.79 -8.98
CA PHE A 480 -9.26 -5.65 -9.53
C PHE A 480 -10.78 -5.86 -9.36
N CYS A 481 -11.27 -7.08 -9.56
CA CYS A 481 -12.63 -7.47 -9.22
C CYS A 481 -12.91 -7.20 -7.75
N SER A 482 -12.07 -7.61 -6.80
CA SER A 482 -12.35 -7.41 -5.38
C SER A 482 -12.40 -5.92 -4.99
N GLN A 483 -11.55 -5.09 -5.60
CA GLN A 483 -11.60 -3.63 -5.40
C GLN A 483 -12.82 -2.98 -6.06
N GLY A 484 -13.27 -3.49 -7.22
CA GLY A 484 -14.48 -3.05 -7.92
C GLY A 484 -15.79 -3.61 -7.37
N PHE A 485 -15.82 -4.84 -6.86
CA PHE A 485 -16.98 -5.56 -6.30
C PHE A 485 -17.49 -4.88 -5.03
N SER A 486 -16.64 -4.15 -4.31
CA SER A 486 -17.09 -3.30 -3.21
C SER A 486 -18.08 -2.23 -3.67
N ARG A 487 -18.00 -1.75 -4.92
CA ARG A 487 -18.96 -0.78 -5.47
C ARG A 487 -20.30 -1.44 -5.74
N SER A 488 -20.28 -2.65 -6.31
CA SER A 488 -21.49 -3.41 -6.62
C SER A 488 -22.18 -3.94 -5.35
N LEU A 489 -21.43 -4.46 -4.36
CA LEU A 489 -22.00 -4.85 -3.06
C LEU A 489 -22.57 -3.65 -2.31
N ALA A 490 -21.95 -2.46 -2.36
CA ALA A 490 -22.54 -1.26 -1.76
C ALA A 490 -23.86 -0.87 -2.45
N SER A 491 -23.95 -0.94 -3.78
CA SER A 491 -25.21 -0.70 -4.51
C SER A 491 -26.28 -1.79 -4.28
N VAL A 492 -25.87 -3.05 -4.09
CA VAL A 492 -26.76 -4.18 -3.77
C VAL A 492 -27.23 -4.12 -2.31
N TRP A 493 -26.40 -3.60 -1.39
CA TRP A 493 -26.77 -3.37 0.00
C TRP A 493 -27.65 -2.12 0.17
N ALA A 494 -27.37 -1.04 -0.58
CA ALA A 494 -28.19 0.18 -0.59
C ALA A 494 -29.58 -0.05 -1.21
N SER A 495 -29.70 -0.98 -2.17
CA SER A 495 -30.98 -1.36 -2.78
C SER A 495 -31.80 -2.35 -1.93
N HIS A 496 -31.20 -3.03 -0.96
CA HIS A 496 -31.90 -3.91 -0.02
C HIS A 496 -32.10 -3.22 1.34
N LYS A 497 -33.03 -2.24 1.39
CA LYS A 497 -33.78 -1.99 2.62
C LYS A 497 -34.52 -3.28 2.95
N PHE A 498 -33.96 -4.16 3.78
CA PHE A 498 -34.75 -5.19 4.43
C PHE A 498 -35.85 -4.50 5.24
N PRO A 499 -37.14 -4.63 4.86
CA PRO A 499 -38.21 -4.24 5.76
C PRO A 499 -38.27 -5.34 6.82
N VAL A 500 -37.68 -5.08 7.98
CA VAL A 500 -38.00 -5.85 9.18
C VAL A 500 -39.41 -5.42 9.60
N SER A 501 -40.42 -5.98 8.94
CA SER A 501 -41.80 -5.94 9.38
C SER A 501 -42.02 -7.10 10.35
N PHE A 502 -41.82 -6.83 11.65
CA PHE A 502 -42.41 -7.66 12.69
C PHE A 502 -43.89 -7.30 12.79
N TYR A 503 -44.73 -7.95 12.00
CA TYR A 503 -46.16 -8.11 12.28
C TYR A 503 -46.58 -9.52 11.88
N GLY A 504 -46.49 -10.45 12.84
CA GLY A 504 -47.22 -11.70 12.77
C GLY A 504 -48.71 -11.39 12.94
N LYS A 505 -49.47 -11.44 11.84
CA LYS A 505 -50.91 -11.67 11.87
C LYS A 505 -51.17 -13.08 11.35
N SER A 506 -51.28 -14.02 12.28
CA SER A 506 -52.17 -15.19 12.20
C SER A 506 -53.06 -15.03 13.43
N GLY A 507 -54.34 -14.70 13.30
CA GLY A 507 -55.35 -15.63 12.81
C GLY A 507 -56.24 -15.96 14.01
N GLU A 508 -57.52 -15.68 13.88
CA GLU A 508 -58.59 -15.72 14.87
C GLU A 508 -58.75 -17.06 15.61
N LEU A 509 -59.21 -16.97 16.87
CA LEU A 509 -59.98 -17.92 17.69
C LEU A 509 -59.97 -17.29 19.11
N GLY A 510 -61.02 -16.93 19.82
CA GLY A 510 -62.45 -17.22 19.78
C GLY A 510 -62.91 -17.22 21.24
N VAL A 511 -63.91 -16.38 21.56
CA VAL A 511 -64.60 -16.15 22.86
C VAL A 511 -63.88 -15.27 23.89
#